data_AF-A0A930HBS5-F1
#
_entry.id   AF-A0A930HBS5-F1
#
_cell.length_a   1.000
_cell.length_b   1.000
_cell.length_c   1.000
_cell.angle_alpha   90.00
_cell.angle_beta   90.00
_cell.angle_gamma   90.00
#
_symmetry.space_group_name_H-M   'P 1'
#
loop_
_entity.id
_entity.type
_entity.pdbx_description
1 polymer ?
#
loop_
_entity_poly.entity_id
_entity_poly.type
_entity_poly.pdbx_seq_one_letter_code
_entity_poly.pdbx_strand_id
1 'polypeptide(L)'
;MKRKLIAFLIVCTIMLTGCGSGGGSSSDSKKLDNNSKVTKSNFKKFPTTDGKLFEYTLADDGDVNHIKITGIKSPDDDKLKVVVVPKTITVKTVDGNVKKTVVAVSGLSNLDKAEAIVLPNTVKEIGDSAFVNNDKLRFIHLGDSVEKTGGKLFINSPIEFIDIPDSMQHMGNTLNDYTLLNDQIAQSIGSDRPLKYIIIPGTLTDFSNLYLPAPDTKGPIIKTPKGSEGEKWAKYWGFKVEYIKGKVVTPERSFWGEQLEKKEAEKSKESE
;
A
#
# COMPACT_ATOMS: atom_id res chain seq x y z
N MET A 1 -4.10 65.65 11.02
CA MET A 1 -4.42 64.90 12.26
C MET A 1 -5.93 65.03 12.49
N LYS A 2 -6.80 64.03 12.55
CA LYS A 2 -6.73 62.58 12.76
C LYS A 2 -7.65 61.92 11.72
N ARG A 3 -7.17 60.92 10.97
CA ARG A 3 -8.03 60.02 10.18
C ARG A 3 -8.60 58.98 11.13
N LYS A 4 -9.93 58.93 11.28
CA LYS A 4 -10.60 57.85 12.02
C LYS A 4 -11.06 56.78 11.02
N LEU A 5 -10.61 55.56 11.30
CA LEU A 5 -11.09 54.28 10.79
C LEU A 5 -12.62 54.22 10.81
N ILE A 6 -13.23 53.75 9.72
CA ILE A 6 -14.57 53.14 9.76
C ILE A 6 -14.42 51.75 9.15
N ALA A 7 -14.57 50.75 10.02
CA ALA A 7 -14.67 49.34 9.68
C ALA A 7 -16.00 49.08 8.96
N PHE A 8 -15.96 48.35 7.85
CA PHE A 8 -17.17 47.78 7.26
C PHE A 8 -17.35 46.35 7.81
N LEU A 9 -18.41 46.23 8.59
CA LEU A 9 -18.91 45.02 9.24
C LEU A 9 -19.56 44.11 8.19
N ILE A 10 -19.26 42.82 8.26
CA ILE A 10 -19.92 41.74 7.51
C ILE A 10 -21.39 41.68 7.94
N VAL A 11 -22.32 41.86 7.00
CA VAL A 11 -23.75 41.66 7.23
C VAL A 11 -24.07 40.17 7.09
N CYS A 12 -24.21 39.50 8.23
CA CYS A 12 -24.99 38.28 8.36
C CYS A 12 -26.47 38.62 8.15
N THR A 13 -27.13 37.98 7.18
CA THR A 13 -28.60 37.94 7.12
C THR A 13 -29.06 36.56 7.55
N ILE A 14 -29.47 36.46 8.82
CA ILE A 14 -30.28 35.34 9.33
C ILE A 14 -31.74 35.70 9.07
N MET A 15 -32.44 34.86 8.32
CA MET A 15 -33.91 34.80 8.31
C MET A 15 -34.30 33.36 8.68
N LEU A 16 -34.71 33.17 9.93
CA LEU A 16 -35.59 32.09 10.39
C LEU A 16 -37.02 32.57 10.04
N THR A 17 -37.92 31.82 9.41
CA THR A 17 -38.52 30.57 9.89
C THR A 17 -39.38 29.97 8.76
N GLY A 18 -39.47 28.65 8.72
CA GLY A 18 -40.41 27.92 7.87
C GLY A 18 -40.51 26.48 8.35
N CYS A 19 -41.46 26.24 9.26
CA CYS A 19 -41.80 24.92 9.76
C CYS A 19 -42.41 24.09 8.62
N GLY A 20 -41.83 22.93 8.33
CA GLY A 20 -42.30 22.02 7.30
C GLY A 20 -41.63 20.66 7.44
N SER A 21 -42.26 19.78 8.22
CA SER A 21 -41.87 18.39 8.40
C SER A 21 -41.91 17.63 7.06
N GLY A 22 -40.75 17.20 6.58
CA GLY A 22 -40.58 16.32 5.44
C GLY A 22 -39.22 15.64 5.53
N GLY A 23 -39.20 14.40 6.02
CA GLY A 23 -37.99 13.60 6.13
C GLY A 23 -37.41 13.28 4.75
N GLY A 24 -36.43 14.06 4.33
CA GLY A 24 -35.51 13.75 3.25
C GLY A 24 -34.10 13.69 3.83
N SER A 25 -33.57 12.48 4.02
CA SER A 25 -32.16 12.25 4.31
C SER A 25 -31.32 12.70 3.11
N SER A 26 -30.97 14.00 3.06
CA SER A 26 -29.84 14.45 2.25
C SER A 26 -28.57 14.02 2.95
N SER A 27 -28.10 12.81 2.63
CA SER A 27 -26.72 12.45 2.93
C SER A 27 -25.83 13.26 1.99
N ASP A 28 -25.49 14.48 2.40
CA ASP A 28 -24.40 15.24 1.78
C ASP A 28 -23.12 14.44 1.99
N SER A 29 -22.81 13.53 1.06
CA SER A 29 -21.54 12.82 1.06
C SER A 29 -20.46 13.86 0.76
N LYS A 30 -19.92 14.48 1.81
CA LYS A 30 -18.84 15.46 1.71
C LYS A 30 -17.73 14.86 0.84
N LYS A 31 -17.46 15.50 -0.31
CA LYS A 31 -16.43 15.06 -1.26
C LYS A 31 -15.09 14.95 -0.53
N LEU A 32 -14.41 13.81 -0.67
CA LEU A 32 -13.09 13.60 -0.06
C LEU A 32 -12.05 14.51 -0.71
N ASP A 33 -11.17 15.05 0.11
CA ASP A 33 -9.88 15.63 -0.27
C ASP A 33 -8.74 14.83 0.38
N ASN A 34 -7.49 15.01 -0.06
CA ASN A 34 -6.32 14.27 0.43
C ASN A 34 -5.97 14.51 1.91
N ASN A 35 -6.73 15.33 2.63
CA ASN A 35 -6.55 15.65 4.05
C ASN A 35 -7.75 15.18 4.90
N SER A 36 -8.76 14.59 4.26
CA SER A 36 -9.94 14.03 4.91
C SER A 36 -9.58 12.80 5.77
N LYS A 37 -10.46 12.44 6.72
CA LYS A 37 -10.24 11.29 7.62
C LYS A 37 -10.05 9.98 6.84
N VAL A 38 -8.96 9.27 7.12
CA VAL A 38 -8.59 8.03 6.44
C VAL A 38 -9.06 6.80 7.23
N THR A 39 -9.64 5.84 6.53
CA THR A 39 -10.12 4.56 7.05
C THR A 39 -9.82 3.44 6.07
N LYS A 40 -9.84 2.20 6.56
CA LYS A 40 -9.71 1.00 5.72
C LYS A 40 -10.74 0.93 4.58
N SER A 41 -11.93 1.50 4.74
CA SER A 41 -13.00 1.44 3.73
C SER A 41 -12.94 2.56 2.69
N ASN A 42 -12.16 3.62 2.92
CA ASN A 42 -12.11 4.78 2.05
C ASN A 42 -10.72 5.12 1.47
N PHE A 43 -9.62 4.54 1.95
CA PHE A 43 -8.27 4.98 1.55
C PHE A 43 -8.02 4.94 0.03
N LYS A 44 -8.69 4.05 -0.72
CA LYS A 44 -8.63 3.98 -2.20
C LYS A 44 -9.58 4.92 -2.94
N LYS A 45 -10.42 5.68 -2.24
CA LYS A 45 -11.49 6.53 -2.80
C LYS A 45 -11.15 8.01 -2.85
N PHE A 46 -9.92 8.37 -2.46
CA PHE A 46 -9.44 9.75 -2.46
C PHE A 46 -9.12 10.21 -3.88
N PRO A 47 -9.24 11.52 -4.17
CA PRO A 47 -8.84 12.06 -5.47
C PRO A 47 -7.33 11.91 -5.69
N THR A 48 -6.94 11.84 -6.96
CA THR A 48 -5.53 11.84 -7.38
C THR A 48 -4.81 13.07 -6.83
N THR A 49 -3.64 12.87 -6.23
CA THR A 49 -2.77 13.94 -5.76
C THR A 49 -2.27 14.75 -6.96
N ASP A 50 -2.17 16.08 -6.83
CA ASP A 50 -1.72 16.94 -7.94
C ASP A 50 -0.37 16.46 -8.48
N GLY A 51 -0.35 16.11 -9.77
CA GLY A 51 0.82 15.58 -10.47
C GLY A 51 2.04 16.51 -10.43
N LYS A 52 1.85 17.82 -10.21
CA LYS A 52 2.93 18.80 -10.08
C LYS A 52 3.77 18.62 -8.81
N LEU A 53 3.24 17.92 -7.81
CA LEU A 53 3.96 17.66 -6.57
C LEU A 53 4.99 16.54 -6.74
N PHE A 54 4.83 15.66 -7.73
CA PHE A 54 5.71 14.51 -7.85
C PHE A 54 7.03 14.84 -8.55
N GLU A 55 8.09 14.22 -8.04
CA GLU A 55 9.39 14.15 -8.69
C GLU A 55 9.48 12.84 -9.48
N TYR A 56 10.11 12.90 -10.64
CA TYR A 56 10.19 11.74 -11.52
C TYR A 56 11.42 11.79 -12.42
N THR A 57 11.85 10.60 -12.84
CA THR A 57 12.83 10.35 -13.89
C THR A 57 12.18 9.53 -15.01
N LEU A 58 12.88 9.34 -16.13
CA LEU A 58 12.51 8.28 -17.07
C LEU A 58 12.58 6.91 -16.36
N ALA A 59 11.73 5.99 -16.79
CA ALA A 59 11.78 4.61 -16.36
C ALA A 59 12.93 3.87 -17.08
N ASP A 60 13.42 2.81 -16.45
CA ASP A 60 14.55 2.02 -16.94
C ASP A 60 14.10 0.88 -17.88
N ASP A 61 12.98 1.07 -18.59
CA ASP A 61 12.37 0.10 -19.52
C ASP A 61 12.58 0.44 -21.00
N GLY A 62 13.24 1.56 -21.29
CA GLY A 62 13.53 2.02 -22.65
C GLY A 62 12.40 2.78 -23.34
N ASP A 63 11.20 2.88 -22.73
CA ASP A 63 10.12 3.71 -23.27
C ASP A 63 10.24 5.15 -22.76
N VAL A 64 10.53 6.08 -23.67
CA VAL A 64 10.64 7.51 -23.36
C VAL A 64 9.36 8.11 -22.81
N ASN A 65 8.21 7.45 -22.93
CA ASN A 65 6.93 7.87 -22.38
C ASN A 65 6.66 7.35 -20.97
N HIS A 66 7.51 6.49 -20.45
CA HIS A 66 7.40 5.92 -19.13
C HIS A 66 8.28 6.64 -18.12
N ILE A 67 7.74 6.87 -16.93
CA ILE A 67 8.41 7.55 -15.84
C ILE A 67 8.36 6.75 -14.55
N LYS A 68 9.38 6.96 -13.73
CA LYS A 68 9.52 6.48 -12.36
C LYS A 68 9.33 7.65 -11.41
N ILE A 69 8.42 7.51 -10.44
CA ILE A 69 8.25 8.48 -9.36
C ILE A 69 9.36 8.29 -8.34
N THR A 70 10.16 9.33 -8.13
CA THR A 70 11.33 9.32 -7.23
C THR A 70 11.14 10.15 -5.98
N GLY A 71 10.00 10.83 -5.84
CA GLY A 71 9.76 11.74 -4.73
C GLY A 71 8.42 12.47 -4.84
N ILE A 72 8.11 13.22 -3.79
CA ILE A 72 7.02 14.19 -3.78
C ILE A 72 7.52 15.47 -3.10
N LYS A 73 7.56 16.57 -3.85
CA LYS A 73 7.76 17.93 -3.35
C LYS A 73 6.48 18.35 -2.66
N SER A 74 6.39 18.20 -1.35
CA SER A 74 5.27 18.79 -0.62
C SER A 74 5.54 20.28 -0.37
N PRO A 75 4.63 21.19 -0.74
CA PRO A 75 4.73 22.58 -0.34
C PRO A 75 4.42 22.78 1.16
N ASP A 76 3.81 21.78 1.82
CA ASP A 76 3.56 21.70 3.25
C ASP A 76 3.50 20.21 3.64
N ASP A 77 4.60 19.59 4.07
CA ASP A 77 4.66 18.16 4.53
C ASP A 77 3.57 17.81 5.55
N ASP A 78 2.97 18.83 6.18
CA ASP A 78 1.94 18.75 7.20
C ASP A 78 0.51 18.46 6.72
N LYS A 79 0.21 18.43 5.41
CA LYS A 79 -1.19 18.33 4.96
C LYS A 79 -1.60 16.97 4.40
N LEU A 80 -0.80 16.34 3.54
CA LEU A 80 -1.25 15.17 2.78
C LEU A 80 -1.39 13.92 3.67
N LYS A 81 -2.63 13.56 4.00
CA LYS A 81 -2.95 12.29 4.66
C LYS A 81 -3.03 11.12 3.71
N VAL A 82 -3.35 11.39 2.44
CA VAL A 82 -3.41 10.35 1.41
C VAL A 82 -2.65 10.81 0.17
N VAL A 83 -1.65 10.02 -0.22
CA VAL A 83 -0.94 10.20 -1.49
C VAL A 83 -1.51 9.22 -2.50
N VAL A 84 -2.22 9.75 -3.49
CA VAL A 84 -2.77 8.98 -4.61
C VAL A 84 -1.94 9.30 -5.85
N VAL A 85 -1.05 8.38 -6.23
CA VAL A 85 -0.13 8.58 -7.34
C VAL A 85 -0.93 8.62 -8.66
N PRO A 86 -0.73 9.63 -9.52
CA PRO A 86 -1.42 9.72 -10.81
C PRO A 86 -0.96 8.62 -11.76
N LYS A 87 -1.88 8.13 -12.61
CA LYS A 87 -1.54 7.22 -13.73
C LYS A 87 -0.59 7.87 -14.74
N THR A 88 -0.74 9.17 -14.94
CA THR A 88 0.05 9.95 -15.90
C THR A 88 0.41 11.32 -15.33
N ILE A 89 1.62 11.80 -15.63
CA ILE A 89 2.04 13.17 -15.35
C ILE A 89 2.13 13.95 -16.67
N THR A 90 1.70 15.21 -16.66
CA THR A 90 1.87 16.11 -17.79
C THR A 90 3.20 16.85 -17.65
N VAL A 91 4.09 16.64 -18.60
CA VAL A 91 5.44 17.23 -18.67
C VAL A 91 5.45 18.33 -19.72
N LYS A 92 5.98 19.49 -19.36
CA LYS A 92 6.21 20.59 -20.30
C LYS A 92 7.50 20.33 -21.06
N THR A 93 7.41 20.29 -22.38
CA THR A 93 8.55 20.15 -23.29
C THR A 93 8.61 21.35 -24.22
N VAL A 94 9.68 21.45 -25.03
CA VAL A 94 9.80 22.47 -26.08
C VAL A 94 8.68 22.35 -27.13
N ASP A 95 8.19 21.13 -27.36
CA ASP A 95 7.15 20.82 -28.35
C ASP A 95 5.73 20.85 -27.74
N GLY A 96 5.60 21.30 -26.49
CA GLY A 96 4.33 21.40 -25.78
C GLY A 96 4.18 20.40 -24.63
N ASN A 97 2.94 20.17 -24.21
CA ASN A 97 2.61 19.31 -23.06
C ASN A 97 2.51 17.85 -23.49
N VAL A 98 3.36 16.99 -22.94
CA VAL A 98 3.37 15.55 -23.19
C VAL A 98 2.91 14.82 -21.95
N LYS A 99 2.05 13.80 -22.10
CA LYS A 99 1.67 12.91 -21.00
C LYS A 99 2.66 11.75 -20.91
N LYS A 100 3.21 11.52 -19.72
CA LYS A 100 4.07 10.39 -19.40
C LYS A 100 3.34 9.44 -18.44
N THR A 101 3.45 8.14 -18.67
CA THR A 101 2.81 7.10 -17.86
C THR A 101 3.68 6.75 -16.67
N VAL A 102 3.09 6.69 -15.48
CA VAL A 102 3.78 6.26 -14.27
C VAL A 102 3.81 4.74 -14.22
N VAL A 103 5.00 4.16 -14.37
CA VAL A 103 5.20 2.70 -14.39
C VAL A 103 6.08 2.20 -13.24
N ALA A 104 6.78 3.09 -12.54
CA ALA A 104 7.62 2.71 -11.41
C ALA A 104 7.56 3.74 -10.27
N VAL A 105 7.88 3.32 -9.04
CA VAL A 105 7.91 4.17 -7.84
C VAL A 105 9.07 3.75 -6.93
N SER A 106 9.85 4.70 -6.38
CA SER A 106 10.95 4.37 -5.46
C SER A 106 11.22 5.38 -4.33
N GLY A 107 10.50 6.51 -4.25
CA GLY A 107 10.85 7.59 -3.30
C GLY A 107 9.69 8.22 -2.56
N LEU A 108 8.64 7.45 -2.26
CA LEU A 108 7.52 7.92 -1.44
C LEU A 108 7.80 7.67 0.06
N SER A 109 8.92 8.24 0.52
CA SER A 109 9.50 8.04 1.85
C SER A 109 9.51 9.36 2.65
N ASN A 110 9.55 9.28 3.97
CA ASN A 110 9.54 10.43 4.89
C ASN A 110 8.29 11.34 4.76
N LEU A 111 7.11 10.72 4.62
CA LEU A 111 5.82 11.40 4.52
C LEU A 111 5.13 11.41 5.90
N ASP A 112 5.56 12.31 6.78
CA ASP A 112 5.20 12.38 8.22
C ASP A 112 3.69 12.40 8.53
N LYS A 113 2.86 12.79 7.56
CA LYS A 113 1.41 12.86 7.70
C LYS A 113 0.63 11.83 6.91
N ALA A 114 1.27 11.12 5.97
CA ALA A 114 0.59 10.19 5.10
C ALA A 114 0.09 8.98 5.92
N GLU A 115 -1.22 8.87 6.05
CA GLU A 115 -1.90 7.71 6.62
C GLU A 115 -2.12 6.62 5.55
N ALA A 116 -2.15 7.01 4.26
CA ALA A 116 -2.29 6.09 3.14
C ALA A 116 -1.51 6.48 1.88
N ILE A 117 -1.03 5.46 1.16
CA ILE A 117 -0.45 5.58 -0.18
C ILE A 117 -1.23 4.67 -1.14
N VAL A 118 -1.63 5.21 -2.29
CA VAL A 118 -2.39 4.48 -3.31
C VAL A 118 -1.67 4.62 -4.64
N LEU A 119 -1.11 3.50 -5.12
CA LEU A 119 -0.50 3.43 -6.44
C LEU A 119 -1.56 3.11 -7.50
N PRO A 120 -1.39 3.61 -8.73
CA PRO A 120 -2.24 3.24 -9.84
C PRO A 120 -1.84 1.88 -10.41
N ASN A 121 -2.79 1.22 -11.09
CA ASN A 121 -2.56 -0.03 -11.82
C ASN A 121 -1.63 0.11 -13.04
N THR A 122 -1.07 1.29 -13.30
CA THR A 122 -0.01 1.46 -14.32
C THR A 122 1.37 1.11 -13.77
N VAL A 123 1.54 1.07 -12.44
CA VAL A 123 2.82 0.72 -11.80
C VAL A 123 3.10 -0.77 -11.98
N LYS A 124 4.29 -1.06 -12.48
CA LYS A 124 4.87 -2.39 -12.71
C LYS A 124 5.99 -2.71 -11.72
N GLU A 125 6.73 -1.69 -11.30
CA GLU A 125 7.90 -1.84 -10.45
C GLU A 125 7.88 -0.91 -9.24
N ILE A 126 8.26 -1.44 -8.09
CA ILE A 126 8.51 -0.66 -6.88
C ILE A 126 9.98 -0.83 -6.51
N GLY A 127 10.75 0.25 -6.45
CA GLY A 127 12.17 0.22 -6.11
C GLY A 127 12.43 -0.05 -4.62
N ASP A 128 13.70 -0.26 -4.28
CA ASP A 128 14.13 -0.48 -2.89
C ASP A 128 13.73 0.68 -1.98
N SER A 129 13.33 0.37 -0.75
CA SER A 129 13.02 1.37 0.29
C SER A 129 11.99 2.44 -0.13
N ALA A 130 11.06 2.10 -1.04
CA ALA A 130 10.15 3.07 -1.65
C ALA A 130 9.20 3.79 -0.70
N PHE A 131 8.95 3.22 0.48
CA PHE A 131 7.99 3.72 1.47
C PHE A 131 8.59 3.79 2.88
N VAL A 132 9.87 4.08 3.03
CA VAL A 132 10.52 4.10 4.36
C VAL A 132 10.22 5.37 5.16
N ASN A 133 10.29 5.26 6.49
CA ASN A 133 10.10 6.36 7.45
C ASN A 133 8.75 7.11 7.27
N ASN A 134 7.70 6.40 6.91
CA ASN A 134 6.34 6.95 6.88
C ASN A 134 5.63 6.60 8.19
N ASP A 135 5.94 7.31 9.26
CA ASP A 135 5.55 6.98 10.64
C ASP A 135 4.03 6.86 10.88
N LYS A 136 3.22 7.49 10.02
CA LYS A 136 1.75 7.44 10.10
C LYS A 136 1.10 6.50 9.09
N LEU A 137 1.88 5.89 8.20
CA LEU A 137 1.37 5.04 7.14
C LEU A 137 0.72 3.80 7.74
N ARG A 138 -0.56 3.62 7.41
CA ARG A 138 -1.38 2.50 7.88
C ARG A 138 -1.93 1.67 6.73
N PHE A 139 -2.18 2.31 5.59
CA PHE A 139 -2.82 1.68 4.45
C PHE A 139 -1.99 1.88 3.19
N ILE A 140 -1.71 0.79 2.48
CA ILE A 140 -1.11 0.88 1.16
C ILE A 140 -1.92 0.08 0.15
N HIS A 141 -2.04 0.61 -1.06
CA HIS A 141 -2.44 -0.13 -2.25
C HIS A 141 -1.30 -0.10 -3.25
N LEU A 142 -0.72 -1.27 -3.54
CA LEU A 142 0.39 -1.42 -4.48
C LEU A 142 -0.05 -1.29 -5.95
N GLY A 143 -1.35 -1.42 -6.23
CA GLY A 143 -1.87 -1.50 -7.59
C GLY A 143 -1.90 -2.95 -8.10
N ASP A 144 -2.77 -3.22 -9.06
CA ASP A 144 -3.06 -4.60 -9.51
C ASP A 144 -2.06 -5.15 -10.54
N SER A 145 -1.03 -4.39 -10.88
CA SER A 145 -0.11 -4.68 -12.00
C SER A 145 1.35 -4.72 -11.60
N VAL A 146 1.66 -4.62 -10.31
CA VAL A 146 3.04 -4.71 -9.82
C VAL A 146 3.56 -6.13 -10.03
N GLU A 147 4.67 -6.21 -10.74
CA GLU A 147 5.35 -7.46 -11.08
C GLU A 147 6.64 -7.63 -10.26
N LYS A 148 7.29 -6.51 -9.89
CA LYS A 148 8.58 -6.50 -9.20
C LYS A 148 8.60 -5.51 -8.04
N THR A 149 9.24 -5.90 -6.96
CA THR A 149 9.51 -5.04 -5.80
C THR A 149 10.96 -5.16 -5.36
N GLY A 150 11.52 -4.03 -4.92
CA GLY A 150 12.76 -3.98 -4.18
C GLY A 150 12.62 -4.48 -2.74
N GLY A 151 13.73 -4.47 -2.02
CA GLY A 151 13.83 -4.81 -0.61
C GLY A 151 13.44 -3.66 0.31
N LYS A 152 13.18 -3.98 1.58
CA LYS A 152 13.07 -3.02 2.70
C LYS A 152 12.03 -1.92 2.51
N LEU A 153 10.95 -2.20 1.77
CA LEU A 153 10.00 -1.18 1.32
C LEU A 153 9.42 -0.31 2.43
N PHE A 154 9.12 -0.89 3.60
CA PHE A 154 8.40 -0.19 4.67
C PHE A 154 9.19 -0.21 6.00
N ILE A 155 10.50 0.00 5.96
CA ILE A 155 11.25 0.28 7.20
C ILE A 155 10.62 1.49 7.91
N ASN A 156 10.40 1.39 9.22
CA ASN A 156 9.79 2.44 10.05
C ASN A 156 8.44 2.94 9.51
N SER A 157 7.63 2.04 8.96
CA SER A 157 6.34 2.39 8.34
C SER A 157 5.28 1.37 8.74
N PRO A 158 4.48 1.65 9.80
CA PRO A 158 3.68 0.65 10.50
C PRO A 158 2.35 0.36 9.80
N ILE A 159 2.45 -0.23 8.60
CA ILE A 159 1.30 -0.65 7.80
C ILE A 159 0.45 -1.68 8.57
N GLU A 160 -0.87 -1.49 8.57
CA GLU A 160 -1.79 -2.40 9.26
C GLU A 160 -2.13 -3.63 8.41
N PHE A 161 -2.00 -3.52 7.08
CA PHE A 161 -2.18 -4.63 6.16
C PHE A 161 -1.51 -4.37 4.81
N ILE A 162 -1.30 -5.45 4.07
CA ILE A 162 -0.83 -5.42 2.69
C ILE A 162 -1.60 -6.43 1.84
N ASP A 163 -1.89 -6.04 0.61
CA ASP A 163 -2.55 -6.85 -0.41
C ASP A 163 -1.55 -7.10 -1.53
N ILE A 164 -1.08 -8.34 -1.65
CA ILE A 164 -0.09 -8.73 -2.66
C ILE A 164 -0.82 -8.93 -4.00
N PRO A 165 -0.45 -8.19 -5.07
CA PRO A 165 -1.16 -8.26 -6.36
C PRO A 165 -1.05 -9.63 -7.03
N ASP A 166 -2.12 -10.06 -7.71
CA ASP A 166 -2.14 -11.32 -8.48
C ASP A 166 -1.05 -11.38 -9.58
N SER A 167 -0.60 -10.22 -10.07
CA SER A 167 0.46 -10.07 -11.07
C SER A 167 1.86 -10.36 -10.53
N MET A 168 2.04 -10.37 -9.21
CA MET A 168 3.33 -10.64 -8.59
C MET A 168 3.64 -12.12 -8.72
N GLN A 169 4.60 -12.45 -9.59
CA GLN A 169 5.08 -13.83 -9.79
C GLN A 169 6.22 -14.17 -8.82
N HIS A 170 6.99 -13.18 -8.42
CA HIS A 170 8.10 -13.29 -7.49
C HIS A 170 8.00 -12.17 -6.45
N MET A 171 8.21 -12.48 -5.18
CA MET A 171 8.44 -11.45 -4.17
C MET A 171 9.95 -11.14 -4.14
N GLY A 172 10.36 -9.90 -4.40
CA GLY A 172 11.77 -9.48 -4.38
C GLY A 172 12.49 -9.54 -5.74
N ASN A 173 13.71 -8.98 -5.79
CA ASN A 173 14.57 -9.05 -6.98
C ASN A 173 15.44 -10.33 -6.97
N THR A 174 15.99 -10.66 -8.14
CA THR A 174 16.79 -11.86 -8.44
C THR A 174 18.12 -11.98 -7.69
N LEU A 175 18.45 -11.09 -6.73
CA LEU A 175 19.78 -10.97 -6.11
C LEU A 175 19.78 -10.83 -4.58
N ASN A 176 18.80 -11.41 -3.86
CA ASN A 176 18.85 -11.71 -2.42
C ASN A 176 18.29 -10.70 -1.40
N ASP A 177 17.49 -9.70 -1.77
CA ASP A 177 16.75 -8.89 -0.78
C ASP A 177 15.24 -9.25 -0.75
N TYR A 178 14.96 -10.47 -0.28
CA TYR A 178 13.62 -11.05 -0.11
C TYR A 178 12.93 -10.57 1.18
N THR A 179 12.77 -9.26 1.35
CA THR A 179 12.33 -8.73 2.65
C THR A 179 10.92 -8.15 2.69
N LEU A 180 10.16 -8.22 1.58
CA LEU A 180 8.82 -7.62 1.51
C LEU A 180 7.91 -8.05 2.66
N LEU A 181 7.85 -9.34 2.98
CA LEU A 181 7.04 -9.84 4.10
C LEU A 181 7.85 -10.06 5.37
N ASN A 182 9.12 -10.50 5.25
CA ASN A 182 9.97 -10.81 6.41
C ASN A 182 10.21 -9.59 7.31
N ASP A 183 10.65 -8.46 6.73
CA ASP A 183 10.93 -7.26 7.52
C ASP A 183 9.65 -6.70 8.13
N GLN A 184 8.52 -6.85 7.43
CA GLN A 184 7.23 -6.32 7.88
C GLN A 184 6.66 -7.12 9.03
N ILE A 185 6.75 -8.44 8.95
CA ILE A 185 6.40 -9.32 10.05
C ILE A 185 7.33 -9.04 11.24
N ALA A 186 8.65 -9.00 11.03
CA ALA A 186 9.63 -8.75 12.09
C ALA A 186 9.39 -7.41 12.82
N GLN A 187 9.19 -6.32 12.08
CA GLN A 187 8.92 -4.99 12.64
C GLN A 187 7.57 -4.89 13.37
N SER A 188 6.61 -5.76 13.03
CA SER A 188 5.28 -5.74 13.65
C SER A 188 5.21 -6.43 15.01
N ILE A 189 6.14 -7.33 15.32
CA ILE A 189 6.09 -8.13 16.55
C ILE A 189 6.36 -7.24 17.76
N GLY A 190 5.38 -7.17 18.68
CA GLY A 190 5.47 -6.33 19.88
C GLY A 190 5.26 -4.84 19.62
N SER A 191 4.99 -4.42 18.38
CA SER A 191 4.64 -3.05 18.03
C SER A 191 3.25 -2.67 18.54
N ASP A 192 3.04 -1.39 18.87
CA ASP A 192 1.73 -0.82 19.21
C ASP A 192 0.77 -0.75 18.00
N ARG A 193 1.34 -0.84 16.79
CA ARG A 193 0.64 -0.84 15.50
C ARG A 193 1.09 -2.04 14.67
N PRO A 194 0.70 -3.26 15.05
CA PRO A 194 1.14 -4.46 14.37
C PRO A 194 0.46 -4.59 12.99
N LEU A 195 1.17 -5.23 12.07
CA LEU A 195 0.62 -5.76 10.83
C LEU A 195 -0.46 -6.80 11.18
N LYS A 196 -1.71 -6.46 10.87
CA LYS A 196 -2.89 -7.26 11.28
C LYS A 196 -3.15 -8.42 10.34
N TYR A 197 -3.00 -8.20 9.04
CA TYR A 197 -3.18 -9.25 8.05
C TYR A 197 -2.41 -8.99 6.76
N ILE A 198 -2.06 -10.07 6.08
CA ILE A 198 -1.48 -10.07 4.73
C ILE A 198 -2.46 -10.83 3.83
N ILE A 199 -2.81 -10.25 2.67
CA ILE A 199 -3.51 -10.99 1.62
C ILE A 199 -2.47 -11.52 0.64
N ILE A 200 -2.47 -12.84 0.45
CA ILE A 200 -1.57 -13.55 -0.44
C ILE A 200 -2.41 -14.20 -1.55
N PRO A 201 -2.19 -13.84 -2.83
CA PRO A 201 -2.96 -14.39 -3.94
C PRO A 201 -2.61 -15.86 -4.14
N GLY A 202 -3.58 -16.64 -4.62
CA GLY A 202 -3.33 -18.06 -4.91
C GLY A 202 -2.54 -18.28 -6.20
N THR A 203 -2.24 -17.21 -6.96
CA THR A 203 -1.41 -17.24 -8.17
C THR A 203 0.08 -17.06 -7.89
N LEU A 204 0.44 -16.51 -6.72
CA LEU A 204 1.83 -16.48 -6.28
C LEU A 204 2.21 -17.91 -5.88
N THR A 205 3.26 -18.46 -6.48
CA THR A 205 3.70 -19.85 -6.26
C THR A 205 5.13 -19.94 -5.75
N ASP A 206 5.94 -18.91 -5.99
CA ASP A 206 7.32 -18.86 -5.50
C ASP A 206 7.38 -18.19 -4.12
N PHE A 207 7.50 -19.03 -3.10
CA PHE A 207 7.69 -18.65 -1.69
C PHE A 207 8.98 -19.22 -1.10
N SER A 208 9.86 -19.81 -1.91
CA SER A 208 10.95 -20.64 -1.39
C SER A 208 11.91 -19.88 -0.48
N ASN A 209 11.99 -18.56 -0.66
CA ASN A 209 12.94 -17.69 0.05
C ASN A 209 12.32 -16.94 1.24
N LEU A 210 11.05 -17.22 1.58
CA LEU A 210 10.34 -16.51 2.63
C LEU A 210 10.51 -17.18 4.00
N TYR A 211 11.70 -17.02 4.57
CA TYR A 211 12.05 -17.54 5.89
C TYR A 211 11.88 -16.51 7.00
N LEU A 212 11.25 -16.90 8.10
CA LEU A 212 11.07 -16.04 9.26
C LEU A 212 12.03 -16.42 10.40
N PRO A 213 12.43 -15.44 11.22
CA PRO A 213 13.42 -15.67 12.28
C PRO A 213 12.89 -16.52 13.45
N ALA A 214 11.56 -16.59 13.67
CA ALA A 214 10.99 -17.42 14.73
C ALA A 214 9.59 -17.97 14.36
N PRO A 215 9.33 -19.28 14.52
CA PRO A 215 7.97 -19.82 14.55
C PRO A 215 7.22 -19.34 15.81
N ASP A 216 5.89 -19.28 15.74
CA ASP A 216 4.98 -18.96 16.87
C ASP A 216 4.91 -17.49 17.32
N THR A 217 5.27 -16.56 16.44
CA THR A 217 5.00 -15.14 16.68
C THR A 217 3.49 -14.88 16.60
N LYS A 218 2.93 -14.06 17.50
CA LYS A 218 1.58 -13.48 17.36
C LYS A 218 1.55 -12.50 16.17
N GLY A 219 1.84 -12.99 14.97
CA GLY A 219 1.97 -12.21 13.75
C GLY A 219 0.64 -12.04 13.02
N PRO A 220 0.67 -11.59 11.75
CA PRO A 220 -0.53 -11.27 11.00
C PRO A 220 -1.38 -12.51 10.71
N ILE A 221 -2.68 -12.27 10.51
CA ILE A 221 -3.57 -13.24 9.89
C ILE A 221 -3.23 -13.32 8.40
N ILE A 222 -2.98 -14.53 7.89
CA ILE A 222 -2.75 -14.74 6.47
C ILE A 222 -4.09 -15.02 5.80
N LYS A 223 -4.46 -14.19 4.83
CA LYS A 223 -5.66 -14.33 4.01
C LYS A 223 -5.26 -14.87 2.64
N THR A 224 -5.66 -16.08 2.30
CA THR A 224 -5.25 -16.71 1.04
C THR A 224 -6.26 -17.77 0.58
N PRO A 225 -6.35 -18.07 -0.73
CA PRO A 225 -7.19 -19.18 -1.20
C PRO A 225 -6.75 -20.53 -0.64
N LYS A 226 -7.72 -21.41 -0.36
CA LYS A 226 -7.44 -22.78 0.08
C LYS A 226 -6.69 -23.56 -1.01
N GLY A 227 -5.62 -24.25 -0.64
CA GLY A 227 -4.72 -25.01 -1.50
C GLY A 227 -3.52 -24.21 -2.04
N SER A 228 -3.41 -22.91 -1.73
CA SER A 228 -2.31 -22.07 -2.22
C SER A 228 -0.97 -22.36 -1.55
N GLU A 229 0.12 -21.95 -2.19
CA GLU A 229 1.45 -21.95 -1.55
C GLU A 229 1.50 -21.00 -0.34
N GLY A 230 0.72 -19.91 -0.37
CA GLY A 230 0.54 -19.00 0.77
C GLY A 230 -0.06 -19.70 2.00
N GLU A 231 -1.00 -20.64 1.81
CA GLU A 231 -1.56 -21.43 2.91
C GLU A 231 -0.48 -22.33 3.52
N LYS A 232 0.29 -23.02 2.68
CA LYS A 232 1.34 -23.95 3.12
C LYS A 232 2.43 -23.22 3.90
N TRP A 233 2.91 -22.10 3.36
CA TRP A 233 3.85 -21.22 4.03
C TRP A 233 3.31 -20.75 5.39
N ALA A 234 2.06 -20.26 5.42
CA ALA A 234 1.45 -19.76 6.65
C ALA A 234 1.35 -20.84 7.74
N LYS A 235 0.93 -22.05 7.37
CA LYS A 235 0.84 -23.20 8.29
C LYS A 235 2.21 -23.63 8.81
N TYR A 236 3.23 -23.64 7.95
CA TYR A 236 4.59 -24.04 8.35
C TYR A 236 5.11 -23.16 9.50
N TRP A 237 4.89 -21.86 9.39
CA TRP A 237 5.28 -20.83 10.37
C TRP A 237 4.30 -20.63 11.53
N GLY A 238 3.17 -21.34 11.54
CA GLY A 238 2.18 -21.29 12.63
C GLY A 238 1.23 -20.09 12.59
N PHE A 239 1.11 -19.38 11.46
CA PHE A 239 0.16 -18.27 11.34
C PHE A 239 -1.29 -18.75 11.27
N LYS A 240 -2.20 -17.91 11.78
CA LYS A 240 -3.64 -18.08 11.56
C LYS A 240 -3.96 -17.84 10.08
N VAL A 241 -4.66 -18.78 9.45
CA VAL A 241 -5.13 -18.66 8.07
C VAL A 241 -6.63 -18.34 8.03
N GLU A 242 -7.01 -17.37 7.20
CA GLU A 242 -8.40 -17.08 6.84
C GLU A 242 -8.60 -17.26 5.33
N TYR A 243 -9.51 -18.14 4.94
CA TYR A 243 -9.71 -18.44 3.53
C TYR A 243 -10.48 -17.34 2.80
N ILE A 244 -9.97 -16.99 1.62
CA ILE A 244 -10.62 -16.07 0.68
C ILE A 244 -10.89 -16.78 -0.65
N LYS A 245 -11.80 -16.24 -1.47
CA LYS A 245 -11.98 -16.69 -2.84
C LYS A 245 -10.83 -16.17 -3.70
N GLY A 246 -10.33 -16.99 -4.62
CA GLY A 246 -9.29 -16.61 -5.58
C GLY A 246 -8.85 -17.80 -6.44
N LYS A 247 -8.21 -17.51 -7.57
CA LYS A 247 -7.57 -18.54 -8.40
C LYS A 247 -6.40 -19.15 -7.62
N VAL A 248 -6.24 -20.47 -7.71
CA VAL A 248 -5.08 -21.20 -7.18
C VAL A 248 -4.29 -21.74 -8.36
N VAL A 249 -2.99 -21.46 -8.37
CA VAL A 249 -2.02 -22.09 -9.27
C VAL A 249 -1.19 -23.05 -8.43
N THR A 250 -1.11 -24.31 -8.85
CA THR A 250 -0.31 -25.33 -8.18
C THR A 250 1.02 -25.46 -8.92
N PRO A 251 2.17 -25.20 -8.29
CA PRO A 251 3.47 -25.40 -8.92
C PRO A 251 3.76 -26.91 -9.08
N GLU A 252 4.62 -27.26 -10.04
CA GLU A 252 5.11 -28.64 -10.20
C GLU A 252 5.77 -29.17 -8.93
N ARG A 253 6.49 -28.29 -8.22
CA ARG A 253 7.13 -28.57 -6.94
C ARG A 253 6.71 -27.54 -5.91
N SER A 254 6.23 -28.00 -4.76
CA SER A 254 5.83 -27.15 -3.63
C SER A 254 6.85 -27.23 -2.51
N PHE A 255 7.70 -26.21 -2.39
CA PHE A 255 8.73 -26.17 -1.35
C PHE A 255 8.12 -26.29 0.05
N TRP A 256 7.11 -25.48 0.37
CA TRP A 256 6.47 -25.51 1.70
C TRP A 256 5.59 -26.74 1.91
N GLY A 257 5.06 -27.34 0.85
CA GLY A 257 4.43 -28.65 0.93
C GLY A 257 5.40 -29.71 1.45
N GLU A 258 6.58 -29.81 0.83
CA GLU A 258 7.63 -30.73 1.27
C GLU A 258 8.10 -30.45 2.71
N GLN A 259 8.19 -29.18 3.12
CA GLN A 259 8.58 -28.81 4.49
C GLN A 259 7.52 -29.22 5.53
N LEU A 260 6.23 -29.11 5.19
CA LEU A 260 5.15 -29.55 6.06
C LEU A 260 5.16 -31.07 6.23
N GLU A 261 5.31 -31.82 5.14
CA GLU A 261 5.39 -33.28 5.17
C GLU A 261 6.56 -33.76 6.05
N LYS A 262 7.74 -33.12 5.94
CA LYS A 262 8.88 -33.40 6.81
C LYS A 262 8.57 -33.15 8.28
N LYS A 263 7.97 -32.00 8.60
CA LYS A 263 7.61 -31.62 9.97
C LYS A 263 6.58 -32.56 10.59
N GLU A 264 5.66 -33.10 9.79
CA GLU A 264 4.69 -34.11 10.22
C GLU A 264 5.36 -35.47 10.47
N ALA A 265 6.27 -35.90 9.59
CA ALA A 265 7.01 -37.15 9.74
C ALA A 265 7.96 -37.16 10.96
N GLU A 266 8.56 -36.02 11.30
CA GLU A 266 9.38 -35.86 12.50
C GLU A 266 8.54 -35.98 13.78
N LYS A 267 7.37 -35.33 13.83
CA LYS A 267 6.44 -35.44 14.96
C LYS A 267 5.94 -36.86 15.20
N SER A 268 5.67 -37.62 14.14
CA SER A 268 5.25 -39.02 14.29
C SER A 268 6.34 -39.91 14.90
N LYS A 269 7.62 -39.61 14.64
CA LYS A 269 8.76 -40.37 15.20
C LYS A 269 9.03 -40.06 16.66
N GLU A 270 8.70 -38.86 17.12
CA GLU A 270 8.83 -38.47 18.54
C GLU A 270 7.68 -39.02 19.42
N SER A 271 6.58 -39.47 18.80
CA SER A 271 5.42 -40.05 19.48
C SER A 271 5.42 -41.59 19.58
N GLU A 272 6.40 -42.26 18.99
CA GLU A 272 6.65 -43.72 19.07
C GLU A 272 7.73 -44.05 20.11
#